data_AF-A0A9P5U936-F1
#
_entry.id   AF-A0A9P5U936-F1
#
_cell.length_a   1.000
_cell.length_b   1.000
_cell.length_c   1.000
_cell.angle_alpha   90.00
_cell.angle_beta   90.00
_cell.angle_gamma   90.00
#
_symmetry.space_group_name_H-M   'P 1'
#
loop_
_entity.id
_entity.type
_entity.pdbx_description
1 polymer ?
#
loop_
_entity_poly.entity_id
_entity_poly.type
_entity_poly.pdbx_seq_one_letter_code
_entity_poly.pdbx_strand_id
1 'polypeptide(L)' 'MSNLPLYRDPWAKLDAWRKSPVFQRTTVLRNLFPGFGIAVVAFTAYVVADNVYLSSRQKPEEKQH' A
#
# COMPACT_ATOMS: atom_id res chain seq x y z
N MET A 1 2.73 -30.91 -3.89
CA MET A 1 3.94 -31.48 -4.52
C MET A 1 5.14 -30.63 -4.08
N SER A 2 5.99 -31.14 -3.19
CA SER A 2 7.19 -30.42 -2.71
C SER A 2 8.33 -31.39 -2.41
N ASN A 3 8.63 -32.27 -3.38
CA ASN A 3 9.77 -33.21 -3.33
C ASN A 3 10.68 -33.04 -4.57
N LEU A 4 10.82 -31.81 -5.06
CA LEU A 4 11.79 -31.50 -6.10
C LEU A 4 13.15 -31.22 -5.43
N PRO A 5 14.27 -31.71 -5.99
CA PRO A 5 15.59 -31.42 -5.44
C PRO A 5 15.82 -29.89 -5.44
N LEU A 6 16.18 -29.34 -4.28
CA LEU A 6 16.52 -27.94 -4.12
C LEU A 6 17.79 -27.63 -4.93
N TYR A 7 17.65 -26.97 -6.08
CA TYR A 7 18.81 -26.49 -6.82
C TYR A 7 19.52 -25.39 -6.03
N ARG A 8 20.74 -25.66 -5.58
CA ARG A 8 21.63 -24.63 -5.03
C ARG A 8 22.55 -24.16 -6.13
N ASP A 9 22.40 -22.90 -6.50
CA ASP A 9 23.30 -22.24 -7.44
C ASP A 9 24.71 -22.09 -6.81
N PRO A 10 25.76 -22.70 -7.40
CA PRO A 10 27.12 -22.61 -6.87
C PRO A 10 27.72 -21.20 -6.97
N TRP A 11 27.17 -20.32 -7.83
CA TRP A 11 27.63 -18.95 -8.02
C TRP A 11 26.87 -17.92 -7.18
N ALA A 12 25.88 -18.33 -6.39
CA ALA A 12 25.04 -17.41 -5.63
C ALA A 12 25.83 -16.46 -4.71
N LYS A 13 26.93 -16.93 -4.10
CA LYS A 13 27.81 -16.11 -3.26
C LYS A 13 28.59 -15.08 -4.08
N LEU A 14 28.96 -15.43 -5.31
CA LEU A 14 29.70 -14.59 -6.23
C LEU A 14 28.78 -13.58 -6.92
N ASP A 15 27.52 -13.90 -7.16
CA ASP A 15 26.52 -12.95 -7.70
C ASP A 15 25.87 -12.07 -6.62
N ALA A 16 26.17 -12.32 -5.33
CA ALA A 16 25.60 -11.57 -4.23
C ALA A 16 25.90 -10.05 -4.31
N TRP A 17 27.08 -9.65 -4.81
CA TRP A 17 27.43 -8.23 -4.96
C TRP A 17 26.54 -7.50 -5.98
N ARG A 18 25.92 -8.21 -6.92
CA ARG A 18 24.97 -7.63 -7.90
C ARG A 18 23.59 -7.40 -7.31
N LYS A 19 23.27 -8.08 -6.20
CA LYS A 19 21.99 -7.95 -5.51
C LYS A 19 22.06 -6.77 -4.54
N SER A 20 21.77 -5.57 -5.06
CA SER A 20 21.66 -4.39 -4.20
C SER A 20 20.29 -4.32 -3.51
N PRO A 21 20.23 -4.02 -2.20
CA PRO A 21 18.98 -3.74 -1.47
C PRO A 21 18.18 -2.57 -2.07
N VAL A 22 18.86 -1.63 -2.72
CA VAL A 22 18.26 -0.45 -3.36
C VAL A 22 17.39 -0.86 -4.55
N PHE A 23 17.78 -1.90 -5.29
CA PHE A 23 17.06 -2.38 -6.47
C PHE A 23 16.10 -3.54 -6.14
N GLN A 24 15.83 -3.79 -4.87
CA GLN A 24 14.86 -4.81 -4.48
C GLN A 24 13.45 -4.37 -4.90
N ARG A 25 12.66 -5.30 -5.45
CA ARG A 25 11.28 -5.04 -5.94
C ARG A 25 10.41 -4.32 -4.92
N THR A 26 10.52 -4.72 -3.65
CA THR A 26 9.77 -4.11 -2.54
C THR A 26 10.17 -2.66 -2.28
N THR A 27 11.46 -2.34 -2.42
CA THR A 27 12.00 -0.98 -2.24
C THR A 27 11.49 -0.08 -3.36
N VAL A 28 11.55 -0.57 -4.60
CA VAL A 28 10.98 0.14 -5.77
C VAL A 28 9.50 0.42 -5.54
N LEU A 29 8.69 -0.60 -5.20
CA LEU A 29 7.25 -0.45 -4.96
C LEU A 29 6.91 0.56 -3.86
N ARG A 30 7.67 0.57 -2.75
CA ARG A 30 7.43 1.53 -1.67
C ARG A 30 7.79 2.97 -2.07
N ASN A 31 8.75 3.14 -2.96
CA ASN A 31 9.19 4.45 -3.42
C ASN A 31 8.37 5.01 -4.60
N LEU A 32 7.52 4.20 -5.24
CA LEU A 32 6.66 4.64 -6.36
C LEU A 32 5.69 5.77 -5.96
N PHE A 33 5.18 5.75 -4.72
CA PHE A 33 4.19 6.73 -4.24
C PHE A 33 4.64 7.36 -2.91
N PRO A 34 5.48 8.40 -2.98
CA PRO A 34 5.89 9.10 -1.77
C PRO A 34 4.66 9.70 -1.08
N GLY A 35 4.44 9.34 0.19
CA GLY A 35 3.32 9.85 0.97
C GLY A 35 1.97 9.13 0.78
N PHE A 36 1.91 8.03 0.03
CA PHE A 36 0.65 7.27 -0.17
C PHE A 36 -0.04 6.89 1.15
N GLY A 37 0.73 6.46 2.16
CA GLY A 37 0.16 6.12 3.47
C GLY A 37 -0.53 7.29 4.16
N ILE A 38 0.07 8.49 4.09
CA ILE A 38 -0.51 9.70 4.67
C ILE A 38 -1.77 10.11 3.90
N ALA A 39 -1.73 10.03 2.57
CA ALA A 39 -2.87 10.34 1.72
C ALA A 39 -4.07 9.41 2.01
N VAL A 40 -3.84 8.10 2.16
CA VAL A 40 -4.89 7.13 2.52
C VAL A 40 -5.48 7.45 3.89
N VAL A 41 -4.65 7.78 4.88
CA VAL A 41 -5.14 8.15 6.22
C VAL A 41 -5.97 9.44 6.19
N ALA A 42 -5.50 10.48 5.51
CA ALA A 42 -6.24 11.73 5.38
C ALA A 42 -7.57 11.55 4.64
N PHE A 43 -7.56 10.78 3.55
CA PHE A 43 -8.75 10.48 2.77
C PHE A 43 -9.78 9.69 3.58
N THR A 44 -9.36 8.65 4.29
CA THR A 44 -10.26 7.84 5.13
C THR A 44 -10.85 8.66 6.28
N ALA A 45 -10.04 9.51 6.94
CA ALA A 45 -10.54 10.43 7.96
C ALA A 45 -11.60 11.40 7.39
N TYR A 46 -11.38 11.93 6.19
CA TYR A 46 -12.36 12.78 5.51
C TYR A 46 -13.65 12.01 5.20
N VAL A 47 -13.56 10.82 4.60
CA VAL A 47 -14.73 9.99 4.26
C VAL A 47 -15.57 9.66 5.49
N VAL A 48 -14.93 9.34 6.62
CA VAL A 48 -15.63 9.07 7.89
C VAL A 48 -16.30 10.33 8.43
N ALA A 49 -15.61 11.47 8.42
CA ALA A 49 -16.19 12.74 8.85
C ALA A 49 -17.42 13.12 8.00
N ASP A 50 -17.33 12.93 6.68
CA ASP A 50 -18.39 13.32 5.74
C ASP A 50 -19.58 12.36 5.80
N ASN A 51 -19.35 11.05 5.63
CA ASN A 51 -20.44 10.07 5.49
C ASN A 51 -21.03 9.60 6.82
N VAL A 52 -20.26 9.61 7.91
CA VAL A 52 -20.74 9.11 9.21
C VAL A 52 -21.15 10.26 10.12
N TYR A 53 -20.36 11.33 10.18
CA TYR A 53 -20.59 12.40 11.14
C TYR A 53 -21.41 13.57 10.58
N LEU A 54 -21.17 14.00 9.34
CA LEU A 54 -21.93 15.10 8.71
C LEU A 54 -23.28 14.62 8.18
N SER A 55 -23.35 13.45 7.53
CA SER A 55 -24.64 12.88 7.08
C SER A 55 -25.59 12.49 8.23
N SER A 56 -25.08 12.11 9.41
CA SER A 56 -25.95 11.83 10.57
C SER A 56 -26.52 13.09 11.23
N ARG A 57 -25.90 14.26 10.97
CA ARG A 57 -26.38 15.58 11.41
C ARG A 57 -27.32 16.24 10.41
N GLN A 58 -27.26 15.87 9.12
CA GLN A 58 -28.25 16.26 8.12
C GLN A 58 -29.55 15.45 8.33
N LYS A 59 -30.35 15.84 9.32
CA LYS A 59 -31.80 15.57 9.27
C LYS A 59 -32.37 16.24 8.01
N PRO A 60 -33.36 15.63 7.33
CA PRO A 60 -33.84 16.12 6.04
C PRO A 60 -34.60 17.44 6.23
N GLU A 61 -33.92 18.56 6.02
CA GLU A 61 -34.60 19.82 5.77
C GLU A 61 -35.31 19.68 4.42
N GLU A 62 -36.62 19.90 4.48
CA GLU A 62 -37.60 19.71 3.42
C GLU A 62 -37.14 20.32 2.11
N LYS A 63 -37.20 19.53 1.02
CA LYS A 63 -37.33 20.10 -0.32
C LYS A 63 -38.74 20.71 -0.40
N GLN A 64 -38.92 21.94 0.08
CA GLN A 64 -40.09 22.76 -0.25
C GLN A 64 -40.00 23.11 -1.74
N HIS A 65 -40.84 22.43 -2.53
CA HIS A 65 -41.30 22.85 -3.85
C HIS A 65 -42.80 23.10 -3.77
#